data_AF-A0A941VZS3-F1
#
_entry.id   AF-A0A941VZS3-F1
#
_cell.length_a   1.000
_cell.length_b   1.000
_cell.length_c   1.000
_cell.angle_alpha   90.00
_cell.angle_beta   90.00
_cell.angle_gamma   90.00
#
_symmetry.space_group_name_H-M   'P 1'
#
loop_
_entity.id
_entity.type
_entity.pdbx_description
1 polymer ?
#
loop_
_entity_poly.entity_id
_entity_poly.type
_entity_poly.pdbx_seq_one_letter_code
_entity_poly.pdbx_strand_id
1 'polypeptide(L)'
;IGRAVFQPGWRWSESLKPIAQTESCRAAHFGYLVSGALRTRMDDGAEFDAHPGDLVMIPPGHDGWVVGSEPVVFIDYQGMAEYALKAKPGGLKKSA
;
A
#
# COMPACT_ATOMS: atom_id res chain seq x y z
N ILE A 1 -3.73 -12.11 0.94
CA ILE A 1 -4.75 -11.04 0.78
C ILE A 1 -4.88 -10.37 2.13
N GLY A 2 -4.81 -9.04 2.21
CA GLY A 2 -4.98 -8.25 3.42
C GLY A 2 -6.04 -7.17 3.25
N ARG A 3 -6.72 -6.79 4.34
CA ARG A 3 -7.64 -5.64 4.37
C ARG A 3 -7.04 -4.56 5.25
N ALA A 4 -6.81 -3.39 4.68
CA ALA A 4 -6.37 -2.19 5.40
C ALA A 4 -7.53 -1.20 5.54
N VAL A 5 -7.57 -0.49 6.67
CA VAL A 5 -8.48 0.63 6.90
C VAL A 5 -7.65 1.81 7.37
N PHE A 6 -7.64 2.89 6.58
CA PHE A 6 -6.92 4.12 6.91
C PHE A 6 -7.94 5.20 7.27
N GLN A 7 -7.78 5.80 8.46
CA GLN A 7 -8.67 6.86 8.93
C GLN A 7 -8.31 8.21 8.30
N PRO A 8 -9.24 9.18 8.24
CA PRO A 8 -8.92 10.55 7.86
C PRO A 8 -7.73 11.09 8.65
N GLY A 9 -6.81 11.77 7.95
CA GLY A 9 -5.54 12.24 8.52
C GLY A 9 -4.43 11.18 8.55
N TRP A 10 -4.70 9.93 8.19
CA TRP A 10 -3.64 8.93 8.04
C TRP A 10 -2.74 9.24 6.85
N ARG A 11 -1.42 9.14 7.08
CA ARG A 11 -0.37 9.24 6.08
C ARG A 11 0.76 8.26 6.38
N TRP A 12 1.24 7.54 5.37
CA TRP A 12 2.28 6.52 5.53
C TRP A 12 3.56 7.10 6.15
N SER A 13 4.04 8.24 5.66
CA SER A 13 5.26 8.89 6.17
C SER A 13 5.17 9.40 7.61
N GLU A 14 3.97 9.56 8.15
CA GLU A 14 3.75 9.96 9.55
C GLU A 14 3.49 8.75 10.44
N SER A 15 2.70 7.79 9.95
CA SER A 15 2.20 6.67 10.73
C SER A 15 3.11 5.44 10.70
N LEU A 16 3.70 5.13 9.54
CA LEU A 16 4.43 3.86 9.32
C LEU A 16 5.93 4.06 9.11
N LYS A 17 6.39 5.19 8.58
CA LYS A 17 7.82 5.49 8.45
C LYS A 17 8.63 5.27 9.75
N PRO A 18 8.16 5.65 10.95
CA PRO A 18 8.91 5.38 12.20
C PRO A 18 9.14 3.90 12.48
N ILE A 19 8.25 3.02 11.99
CA ILE A 19 8.31 1.57 12.16
C ILE A 19 9.10 0.94 11.01
N ALA A 20 8.85 1.39 9.77
CA ALA A 20 9.46 0.84 8.57
C ALA A 20 10.94 1.23 8.42
N GLN A 21 11.36 2.35 9.02
CA GLN A 21 12.73 2.87 8.96
C GLN A 21 13.23 3.08 7.52
N THR A 22 12.34 3.43 6.60
CA THR A 22 12.63 3.78 5.21
C THR A 22 12.06 5.15 4.86
N GLU A 23 12.64 5.83 3.87
CA GLU A 23 12.16 7.16 3.47
C GLU A 23 10.75 7.16 2.87
N SER A 24 10.39 6.08 2.17
CA SER A 24 9.09 5.83 1.55
C SER A 24 8.69 4.36 1.69
N CYS A 25 7.44 4.02 1.38
CA CYS A 25 6.95 2.65 1.40
C CYS A 25 7.69 1.83 0.34
N ARG A 26 8.33 0.73 0.78
CA ARG A 26 9.07 -0.19 -0.11
C ARG A 26 8.29 -1.46 -0.46
N ALA A 27 7.06 -1.59 0.01
CA ALA A 27 6.17 -2.64 -0.44
C ALA A 27 5.58 -2.28 -1.80
N ALA A 28 5.42 -3.28 -2.67
CA ALA A 28 4.52 -3.15 -3.82
C ALA A 28 3.09 -3.41 -3.33
N HIS A 29 2.10 -2.73 -3.90
CA HIS A 29 0.70 -2.96 -3.60
C HIS A 29 -0.07 -3.22 -4.89
N PHE A 30 -0.84 -4.30 -4.92
CA PHE A 30 -1.84 -4.51 -5.96
C PHE A 30 -3.18 -4.65 -5.27
N GLY A 31 -4.04 -3.65 -5.39
CA GLY A 31 -5.25 -3.65 -4.59
C GLY A 31 -6.43 -2.92 -5.18
N TYR A 32 -7.55 -3.14 -4.51
CA TYR A 32 -8.86 -2.62 -4.85
C TYR A 32 -9.31 -1.65 -3.77
N LEU A 33 -9.75 -0.45 -4.17
CA LEU A 33 -10.34 0.51 -3.24
C LEU A 33 -11.84 0.27 -3.09
N VAL A 34 -12.26 0.04 -1.85
CA VAL A 34 -13.66 -0.20 -1.49
C VAL A 34 -14.37 1.10 -1.10
N SER A 35 -13.67 2.01 -0.41
CA SER A 35 -14.23 3.27 0.10
C SER A 35 -13.14 4.35 0.24
N GLY A 36 -13.56 5.61 0.36
CA GLY A 36 -12.68 6.76 0.50
C GLY A 36 -11.79 7.04 -0.72
N ALA A 37 -10.90 8.02 -0.59
CA ALA A 37 -9.92 8.36 -1.61
C ALA A 37 -8.49 8.25 -1.03
N LEU A 38 -7.62 7.53 -1.73
CA LEU A 38 -6.22 7.35 -1.34
C LEU A 38 -5.33 8.08 -2.36
N ARG A 39 -4.67 9.15 -1.91
CA ARG A 39 -3.59 9.75 -2.69
C ARG A 39 -2.32 8.94 -2.53
N THR A 40 -1.64 8.74 -3.64
CA THR A 40 -0.31 8.16 -3.70
C THR A 40 0.63 9.14 -4.39
N ARG A 41 1.81 9.34 -3.80
CA ARG A 41 2.91 10.11 -4.40
C ARG A 41 4.15 9.24 -4.50
N MET A 42 4.65 9.06 -5.72
CA MET A 42 5.87 8.32 -6.00
C MET A 42 7.11 9.16 -5.64
N ASP A 43 8.25 8.49 -5.42
CA ASP A 43 9.53 9.14 -5.12
C ASP A 43 9.98 10.12 -6.24
N ASP A 44 9.55 9.89 -7.50
CA ASP A 44 9.83 10.77 -8.65
C ASP A 44 8.89 12.00 -8.73
N GLY A 45 7.93 12.09 -7.81
CA GLY A 45 6.96 13.18 -7.73
C GLY A 45 5.66 12.94 -8.49
N ALA A 46 5.51 11.82 -9.21
CA ALA A 46 4.22 11.47 -9.80
C ALA A 46 3.16 11.27 -8.72
N GLU A 47 1.95 11.83 -8.93
CA GLU A 47 0.84 11.74 -7.98
C GLU A 47 -0.43 11.24 -8.68
N PHE A 48 -1.19 10.41 -7.98
CA PHE A 48 -2.52 9.99 -8.41
C PHE A 48 -3.43 9.71 -7.21
N ASP A 49 -4.73 9.86 -7.44
CA ASP A 49 -5.78 9.50 -6.48
C ASP A 49 -6.51 8.27 -6.95
N ALA A 50 -6.60 7.29 -6.06
CA ALA A 50 -7.45 6.14 -6.26
C ALA A 50 -8.79 6.36 -5.52
N HIS A 51 -9.87 5.91 -6.13
CA HIS A 51 -11.24 6.07 -5.66
C HIS A 51 -11.96 4.71 -5.52
N PRO A 52 -13.15 4.67 -4.91
CA PRO A 52 -13.90 3.43 -4.77
C PRO A 52 -14.20 2.82 -6.14
N GLY A 53 -13.88 1.54 -6.30
CA GLY A 53 -14.00 0.83 -7.58
C GLY A 53 -12.69 0.68 -8.35
N ASP A 54 -11.65 1.44 -8.02
CA ASP A 54 -10.38 1.38 -8.74
C ASP A 54 -9.55 0.15 -8.35
N LEU A 55 -8.87 -0.42 -9.35
CA LEU A 55 -7.75 -1.35 -9.17
C LEU A 55 -6.45 -0.58 -9.38
N VAL A 56 -5.55 -0.65 -8.41
CA VAL A 56 -4.26 0.07 -8.44
C VAL A 56 -3.09 -0.89 -8.30
N MET A 57 -2.05 -0.61 -9.08
CA MET A 57 -0.73 -1.19 -8.94
C MET A 57 0.21 -0.06 -8.50
N ILE A 58 0.73 -0.17 -7.28
CA ILE A 58 1.63 0.82 -6.68
C ILE A 58 3.00 0.17 -6.51
N PRO A 59 4.00 0.53 -7.32
CA PRO A 59 5.36 0.04 -7.16
C PRO A 59 6.00 0.50 -5.84
N PRO A 60 7.05 -0.18 -5.35
CA PRO A 60 7.87 0.33 -4.25
C PRO A 60 8.38 1.74 -4.52
N GLY A 61 8.44 2.57 -3.48
CA GLY A 61 8.89 3.96 -3.57
C GLY A 61 7.74 4.96 -3.67
N HIS A 62 6.94 5.05 -2.61
CA HIS A 62 5.83 5.99 -2.54
C HIS A 62 5.46 6.38 -1.10
N ASP A 63 4.79 7.51 -0.96
CA ASP A 63 3.99 7.88 0.21
C ASP A 63 2.50 7.74 -0.14
N GLY A 64 1.65 7.55 0.86
CA GLY A 64 0.21 7.41 0.66
C GLY A 64 -0.58 8.03 1.81
N TRP A 65 -1.70 8.67 1.51
CA TRP A 65 -2.54 9.30 2.53
C TRP A 65 -4.02 9.35 2.15
N VAL A 66 -4.86 9.36 3.17
CA VAL A 66 -6.31 9.53 3.01
C VAL A 66 -6.61 10.96 2.61
N VAL A 67 -7.40 11.11 1.55
CA VAL A 67 -7.94 12.40 1.11
C VAL A 67 -9.38 12.52 1.59
N GLY A 68 -9.71 13.66 2.21
CA GLY A 68 -11.05 13.96 2.69
C GLY A 68 -11.34 13.36 4.07
N SER A 69 -12.62 13.17 4.35
CA SER A 69 -13.15 12.80 5.66
C SER A 69 -13.70 11.36 5.74
N GLU A 70 -13.66 10.61 4.64
CA GLU A 70 -14.10 9.21 4.61
C GLU A 70 -12.90 8.27 4.79
N PRO A 71 -12.99 7.24 5.64
CA PRO A 71 -11.93 6.23 5.74
C PRO A 71 -11.71 5.50 4.42
N VAL A 72 -10.44 5.29 4.08
CA VAL A 72 -10.05 4.41 2.97
C VAL A 72 -10.13 2.96 3.44
N VAL A 73 -10.87 2.13 2.71
CA VAL A 73 -10.81 0.67 2.84
C VAL A 73 -10.14 0.10 1.60
N PHE A 74 -8.98 -0.52 1.79
CA PHE A 74 -8.14 -1.04 0.72
C PHE A 74 -7.94 -2.55 0.87
N ILE A 75 -8.23 -3.31 -0.19
CA ILE A 75 -7.98 -4.76 -0.24
C ILE A 75 -6.71 -4.99 -1.04
N ASP A 76 -5.66 -5.46 -0.37
CA ASP A 76 -4.35 -5.70 -0.97
C ASP A 76 -4.14 -7.19 -1.29
N TYR A 77 -3.92 -7.47 -2.57
CA TYR A 77 -3.67 -8.79 -3.12
C TYR A 77 -2.18 -9.09 -3.28
N GLN A 78 -1.25 -8.20 -2.90
CA GLN A 78 0.20 -8.41 -3.08
C GLN A 78 0.69 -9.73 -2.48
N GLY A 79 0.12 -10.17 -1.35
CA GLY A 79 0.46 -11.47 -0.74
C GLY A 79 0.16 -12.69 -1.63
N MET A 80 -0.58 -12.52 -2.73
CA MET A 80 -0.86 -13.55 -3.74
C MET A 80 0.04 -13.43 -4.98
N ALA A 81 0.91 -12.42 -5.06
CA ALA A 81 1.76 -12.20 -6.24
C ALA A 81 2.70 -13.38 -6.53
N GLU A 82 3.05 -14.17 -5.51
CA GLU A 82 3.93 -15.34 -5.65
C GLU A 82 3.16 -16.67 -5.67
N TYR A 83 1.83 -16.65 -5.78
CA TYR A 83 1.03 -17.87 -5.79
C TYR A 83 1.46 -18.82 -6.91
N ALA A 84 1.63 -20.10 -6.56
CA ALA A 84 2.07 -21.18 -7.44
C ALA A 84 3.48 -21.01 -8.06
N LEU A 85 4.27 -20.02 -7.64
CA LEU A 85 5.69 -19.96 -8.00
C LEU A 85 6.48 -21.03 -7.23
N LYS A 86 7.46 -21.64 -7.90
CA LYS A 86 8.42 -22.54 -7.25
C LYS A 86 9.21 -21.74 -6.23
N ALA A 87 9.20 -22.18 -4.96
CA ALA A 87 9.97 -21.55 -3.91
C ALA A 87 11.44 -21.42 -4.33
N LYS A 88 12.02 -20.22 -4.17
CA LYS A 88 13.46 -20.01 -4.40
C LYS A 88 14.23 -20.73 -3.28
N PRO A 89 15.35 -21.43 -3.58
CA PRO A 89 16.19 -22.01 -2.54
C PRO A 89 16.63 -20.91 -1.55
N GLY A 90 16.25 -21.04 -0.28
CA GLY A 90 16.63 -20.12 0.80
C GLY A 90 15.58 -19.07 1.22
N GLY A 91 14.41 -19.01 0.59
CA GLY A 91 13.38 -18.02 0.93
C GLY A 91 12.32 -18.52 1.91
N LEU A 92 12.54 -18.36 3.22
CA LEU A 92 11.52 -17.95 4.19
C LEU A 92 12.18 -17.72 5.58
N LYS A 93 12.48 -16.46 5.89
CA LYS A 93 12.36 -15.95 7.27
C LYS A 93 11.52 -14.69 7.20
N LYS A 94 10.19 -14.87 7.32
CA LYS A 94 9.32 -13.76 7.70
C LYS A 94 9.35 -13.71 9.22
N SER A 95 10.24 -12.91 9.78
CA SER A 95 10.18 -12.51 11.18
C SER A 95 9.04 -11.50 11.36
N ALA A 96 8.37 -11.64 12.51
CA ALA A 96 7.13 -11.02 12.99
C ALA A 96 6.89 -9.57 12.59
#